data_AF-A0A9D9G6E0-F1
#
_entry.id   AF-A0A9D9G6E0-F1
#
_cell.length_a   1.000
_cell.length_b   1.000
_cell.length_c   1.000
_cell.angle_alpha   90.00
_cell.angle_beta   90.00
_cell.angle_gamma   90.00
#
_symmetry.space_group_name_H-M   'P 1'
#
loop_
_entity.id
_entity.type
_entity.pdbx_description
1 polymer ?
#
loop_
_entity_poly.entity_id
_entity_poly.type
_entity_poly.pdbx_seq_one_letter_code
_entity_poly.pdbx_strand_id
1 'polypeptide(L)'
;VITQNVDDLHERAGSKDVLHLHGELMKIRSVKDEDYVEELSADDFETTPERRGRNGHPMRPHIVFSMRLCLISLRRCSLLRRLMCLS
;
A
#
# COMPACT_ATOMS: atom_id res chain seq x y z
N VAL A 1 -7.33 -11.96 -6.15
CA VAL A 1 -6.62 -12.35 -4.91
C VAL A 1 -6.72 -11.18 -3.95
N ILE A 2 -7.04 -11.42 -2.67
CA ILE A 2 -7.01 -10.39 -1.64
C ILE A 2 -5.91 -10.81 -0.67
N THR A 3 -4.93 -9.93 -0.43
CA THR A 3 -3.77 -10.25 0.40
C THR A 3 -3.48 -9.15 1.42
N GLN A 4 -2.95 -9.58 2.57
CA GLN A 4 -2.38 -8.70 3.59
C GLN A 4 -0.86 -8.56 3.41
N ASN A 5 -0.28 -9.31 2.48
CA ASN A 5 1.13 -9.21 2.14
C ASN A 5 1.37 -7.90 1.37
N VAL A 6 2.58 -7.37 1.51
CA VAL A 6 3.03 -6.15 0.84
C VAL A 6 3.98 -6.44 -0.33
N ASP A 7 4.39 -7.69 -0.51
CA ASP A 7 5.18 -8.18 -1.65
C ASP A 7 4.33 -8.46 -2.90
N ASP A 8 4.98 -8.58 -4.06
CA ASP A 8 4.37 -8.78 -5.39
C ASP A 8 4.36 -10.25 -5.84
N LEU A 9 4.46 -11.21 -4.90
CA LEU A 9 4.60 -12.63 -5.26
C LEU A 9 3.38 -13.18 -5.99
N HIS A 10 2.18 -12.65 -5.73
CA HIS A 10 0.96 -13.07 -6.42
C HIS A 10 0.97 -12.66 -7.89
N GLU A 11 1.44 -11.46 -8.18
CA GLU A 11 1.62 -10.87 -9.50
C GLU A 11 2.67 -11.67 -10.27
N ARG A 12 3.81 -11.94 -9.64
CA ARG A 12 4.89 -12.76 -10.21
C ARG A 12 4.46 -14.20 -10.49
N ALA A 13 3.54 -14.73 -9.70
CA ALA A 13 2.92 -16.04 -9.93
C ALA A 13 1.81 -15.99 -11.01
N GLY A 14 1.51 -14.82 -11.59
CA GLY A 14 0.58 -14.66 -12.71
C GLY A 14 -0.83 -14.19 -12.32
N SER A 15 -1.07 -13.82 -11.06
CA SER A 15 -2.35 -13.22 -10.66
C SER A 15 -2.47 -11.82 -11.24
N LYS A 16 -3.59 -11.52 -11.92
CA LYS A 16 -3.80 -10.22 -12.58
C LYS A 16 -4.69 -9.24 -11.81
N ASP A 17 -5.43 -9.75 -10.83
CA ASP A 17 -6.36 -8.97 -10.00
C ASP A 17 -6.02 -9.24 -8.54
N VAL A 18 -5.13 -8.42 -7.97
CA VAL A 18 -4.63 -8.53 -6.60
C VAL A 18 -4.97 -7.25 -5.86
N LEU A 19 -5.59 -7.40 -4.69
CA LEU A 19 -5.91 -6.29 -3.78
C LEU A 19 -5.02 -6.39 -2.54
N HIS A 20 -4.10 -5.43 -2.40
CA HIS A 20 -3.22 -5.29 -1.24
C HIS A 20 -3.88 -4.48 -0.13
N LEU A 21 -4.29 -5.14 0.94
CA LEU A 21 -4.97 -4.50 2.06
C LEU A 21 -4.05 -3.62 2.91
N HIS A 22 -2.78 -4.00 3.00
CA HIS A 22 -1.75 -3.27 3.74
C HIS A 22 -0.87 -2.38 2.88
N GLY A 23 -1.24 -2.17 1.61
CA GLY A 23 -0.41 -1.45 0.64
C GLY A 23 0.73 -2.33 0.10
N GLU A 24 1.72 -1.69 -0.51
CA GLU A 24 2.71 -2.35 -1.36
C GLU A 24 4.11 -1.88 -0.99
N LEU A 25 5.07 -2.81 -0.98
CA LEU A 25 6.44 -2.58 -0.52
C LEU A 25 7.22 -1.64 -1.44
N MET A 26 7.04 -1.79 -2.75
CA MET A 26 7.75 -1.01 -3.78
C MET A 26 7.05 0.33 -4.08
N LYS A 27 6.23 0.84 -3.17
CA LYS A 27 5.53 2.12 -3.34
C LYS A 27 5.78 3.04 -2.15
N ILE A 28 5.85 4.34 -2.45
CA ILE A 28 5.88 5.42 -1.47
C ILE A 28 4.71 6.36 -1.70
N ARG A 29 4.22 6.98 -0.63
CA ARG A 29 3.09 7.92 -0.65
C ARG A 29 3.53 9.25 -0.05
N SER A 30 2.99 10.35 -0.55
CA SER A 30 3.23 11.64 0.10
C SER A 30 2.57 11.70 1.48
N VAL A 31 3.26 12.34 2.42
CA VAL A 31 2.72 12.64 3.76
C VAL A 31 1.68 13.77 3.70
N LYS A 32 1.81 14.68 2.73
CA LYS A 32 0.91 15.84 2.58
C LYS A 32 -0.30 15.56 1.68
N ASP A 33 -0.11 14.72 0.66
CA ASP A 33 -1.14 14.36 -0.31
C ASP A 33 -1.26 12.83 -0.38
N GLU A 34 -2.27 12.27 0.28
CA GLU A 34 -2.36 10.81 0.44
C GLU A 34 -2.67 10.07 -0.87
N ASP A 35 -3.23 10.76 -1.87
CA ASP A 35 -3.54 10.14 -3.16
C ASP A 35 -2.33 10.17 -4.10
N TYR A 36 -1.27 10.90 -3.74
CA TYR A 36 -0.02 10.92 -4.48
C TYR A 36 0.90 9.75 -4.08
N VAL A 37 1.07 8.81 -5.00
CA VAL A 37 1.87 7.59 -4.82
C VAL A 37 2.90 7.49 -5.95
N GLU A 38 4.11 7.06 -5.60
CA GLU A 38 5.17 6.77 -6.55
C GLU A 38 5.70 5.35 -6.35
N GLU A 39 6.12 4.71 -7.44
CA GLU A 39 6.81 3.43 -7.41
C GLU A 39 8.31 3.62 -7.24
N LEU A 40 8.91 2.77 -6.40
CA LEU A 40 10.34 2.64 -6.22
C LEU A 40 10.89 1.62 -7.21
N SER A 41 12.10 1.84 -7.72
CA SER A 41 12.80 0.84 -8.52
C SER A 41 13.60 -0.10 -7.61
N ALA A 42 13.97 -1.27 -8.13
CA ALA A 42 14.83 -2.21 -7.42
C ALA A 42 16.23 -1.65 -7.11
N ASP A 43 16.67 -0.61 -7.83
CA ASP A 43 17.96 0.06 -7.63
C ASP A 43 17.86 1.28 -6.70
N ASP A 44 16.65 1.78 -6.42
CA ASP A 44 16.37 2.96 -5.59
C ASP A 44 15.17 2.68 -4.67
N PHE A 45 15.35 1.73 -3.74
CA PHE A 45 14.32 1.35 -2.75
C PHE A 45 14.57 1.93 -1.36
N GLU A 46 15.74 2.55 -1.14
CA GLU A 46 16.07 3.15 0.16
C GLU A 46 15.25 4.42 0.39
N THR A 47 14.54 4.45 1.51
CA THR A 47 13.73 5.59 1.94
C THR A 47 14.24 6.10 3.28
N THR A 48 14.61 7.38 3.30
CA THR A 48 14.98 8.09 4.54
C THR A 48 13.89 9.11 4.91
N PRO A 49 13.82 9.59 6.17
CA PRO A 49 12.89 10.65 6.55
C PRO A 49 13.02 11.95 5.73
N GLU A 50 14.18 12.17 5.12
CA GLU A 50 14.49 13.30 4.26
C GLU A 50 14.04 13.09 2.82
N ARG A 51 13.64 11.87 2.43
CA ARG A 51 13.16 11.56 1.07
C ARG A 51 12.03 12.52 0.69
N ARG A 52 12.15 13.06 -0.51
CA ARG A 52 11.12 13.88 -1.15
C ARG A 52 10.68 13.20 -2.44
N GLY A 53 9.39 13.31 -2.74
CA GLY A 53 8.83 12.85 -4.00
C GLY A 53 9.19 13.81 -5.13
N ARG A 54 8.82 13.44 -6.36
CA ARG A 54 8.92 14.32 -7.52
C ARG A 54 8.06 15.59 -7.37
N ASN A 55 7.04 15.54 -6.51
CA ASN A 55 6.25 16.70 -6.12
C ASN A 55 6.91 17.60 -5.05
N GLY A 56 8.12 17.27 -4.56
CA GLY A 56 8.84 18.01 -3.53
C GLY A 56 8.31 17.81 -2.10
N HIS A 57 7.31 16.95 -1.90
CA HIS A 57 6.75 16.68 -0.58
C HIS A 57 7.50 15.55 0.16
N PRO A 58 7.50 15.54 1.50
CA PRO A 58 7.95 14.39 2.28
C PRO A 58 7.19 13.13 1.91
N MET A 59 7.92 12.03 1.75
CA MET A 59 7.36 10.72 1.39
C MET A 59 7.45 9.76 2.57
N ARG A 60 6.53 8.80 2.61
CA ARG A 60 6.54 7.67 3.53
C ARG A 60 6.30 6.37 2.76
N PRO A 61 6.73 5.22 3.29
CA PRO A 61 6.36 3.92 2.73
C PRO A 61 4.85 3.78 2.54
N HIS A 62 4.42 3.18 1.43
CA HIS A 62 3.01 2.89 1.13
C HIS A 62 2.55 1.61 1.82
N ILE A 63 2.89 1.45 3.10
CA ILE A 63 2.50 0.31 3.91
C ILE A 63 1.68 0.75 5.12
N VAL A 64 0.73 -0.09 5.52
CA VAL A 64 -0.10 0.12 6.70
C VAL A 64 0.44 -0.73 7.85
N PHE A 65 0.97 -0.07 8.89
CA PHE A 65 1.67 -0.73 10.00
C PHE A 65 0.75 -1.30 11.10
N SER A 66 -0.54 -0.90 11.14
CA SER A 66 -1.44 -1.28 12.24
C SER A 66 -2.76 -1.86 11.75
N MET A 67 -3.19 -2.94 12.41
CA MET A 67 -4.48 -3.62 12.19
C MET A 67 -5.69 -2.66 12.27
N ARG A 68 -5.62 -1.66 13.16
CA ARG A 68 -6.70 -0.64 13.30
C ARG A 68 -6.77 0.31 12.11
N LEU A 69 -5.64 0.55 11.43
CA LEU A 69 -5.57 1.32 10.19
C LEU A 69 -5.96 0.48 8.97
N CYS A 70 -5.72 -0.84 8.97
CA CYS A 70 -6.22 -1.73 7.93
C CYS A 70 -7.75 -1.68 7.82
N LEU A 71 -8.45 -1.63 8.96
CA LEU A 71 -9.91 -1.42 9.00
C LEU A 71 -10.38 -0.13 8.30
N ILE A 72 -9.55 0.91 8.24
CA ILE A 72 -9.86 2.15 7.51
C ILE A 72 -9.68 1.95 6.01
N SER A 73 -8.63 1.24 5.58
CA SER A 73 -8.43 0.83 4.17
C SER A 73 -9.63 -0.01 3.67
N LEU A 74 -10.12 -0.91 4.52
CA LEU A 74 -11.29 -1.75 4.26
C LEU A 74 -12.61 -0.98 4.14
N ARG A 75 -12.72 0.22 4.73
CA ARG A 75 -13.94 1.05 4.59
C ARG A 75 -14.19 1.53 3.16
N ARG A 76 -13.14 1.59 2.33
CA ARG A 76 -13.20 1.92 0.89
C ARG A 76 -13.47 0.70 0.00
N CYS A 77 -13.36 -0.53 0.52
CA CYS A 77 -13.60 -1.75 -0.24
C CYS A 77 -15.00 -2.31 0.06
N SER A 78 -15.95 -2.11 -0.85
CA SER A 78 -17.33 -2.62 -0.73
C SER A 78 -17.41 -4.15 -0.64
N LEU A 79 -16.43 -4.86 -1.23
CA LEU A 79 -16.35 -6.32 -1.26
C LEU A 79 -16.05 -6.94 0.12
N LEU A 80 -15.20 -6.30 0.92
CA LEU A 80 -14.74 -6.82 2.21
C LEU A 80 -15.63 -6.48 3.40
N ARG A 81 -16.54 -5.50 3.27
CA ARG A 81 -17.55 -5.23 4.32
C ARG A 81 -18.41 -6.45 4.64
N ARG A 82 -18.68 -7.33 3.66
CA ARG A 82 -19.46 -8.55 3.87
C ARG A 82 -18.70 -9.66 4.58
N LEU A 83 -17.38 -9.71 4.44
CA LEU A 83 -16.54 -10.77 5.01
C LEU A 83 -16.14 -10.51 6.46
N MET A 84 -16.00 -9.24 6.88
CA MET A 84 -15.65 -8.89 8.27
C MET A 84 -16.84 -8.66 9.22
N CYS A 85 -18.08 -8.64 8.73
CA CYS A 85 -19.29 -8.53 9.58
C CYS A 85 -19.91 -9.88 9.97
N LEU A 86 -19.21 -11.00 9.75
CA LEU A 86 -19.68 -12.36 10.09
C LEU A 86 -18.97 -12.97 11.31
N SER A 87 -18.47 -12.15 12.22
CA SER A 87 -17.83 -12.57 13.48
C SER A 87 -18.26 -11.67 14.63
#